data_AF-A0A2V5QNN8-F1
#
_entry.id   AF-A0A2V5QNN8-F1
#
_cell.length_a   1.000
_cell.length_b   1.000
_cell.length_c   1.000
_cell.angle_alpha   90.00
_cell.angle_beta   90.00
_cell.angle_gamma   90.00
#
_symmetry.space_group_name_H-M   'P 1'
#
loop_
_entity.id
_entity.type
_entity.pdbx_description
1 polymer ?
#
loop_
_entity_poly.entity_id
_entity_poly.type
_entity_poly.pdbx_seq_one_letter_code
_entity_poly.pdbx_strand_id
1 'polypeptide(L)'
;MPAASLQALLAKSVDYAGMFPPCSLALESALQNYAQYVRSPDAWMLGAFVLSVEQFEAARQLLSEFDPLHPLRVAALGPKTANADAFLEAVEKADTAFLTGGGEIDFG
;
A
#
# COMPACT_ATOMS: atom_id res chain seq x y z
N MET A 1 -26.74 6.47 3.25
CA MET A 1 -25.87 6.79 2.10
C MET A 1 -25.34 8.21 2.32
N PRO A 2 -24.02 8.41 2.37
CA PRO A 2 -23.45 9.76 2.49
C PRO A 2 -23.85 10.62 1.28
N ALA A 3 -23.80 11.95 1.43
CA ALA A 3 -24.01 12.85 0.30
C ALA A 3 -22.98 12.58 -0.81
N ALA A 4 -23.37 12.70 -2.08
CA ALA A 4 -22.49 12.41 -3.21
C ALA A 4 -21.16 13.19 -3.17
N SER A 5 -21.21 14.45 -2.72
CA SER A 5 -20.02 15.27 -2.52
C SER A 5 -19.08 14.73 -1.43
N LEU A 6 -19.63 14.22 -0.32
CA LEU A 6 -18.85 13.60 0.74
C LEU A 6 -18.25 12.27 0.29
N GLN A 7 -19.00 11.49 -0.48
CA GLN A 7 -18.51 10.24 -1.04
C GLN A 7 -17.36 10.48 -2.02
N ALA A 8 -17.47 11.50 -2.87
CA ALA A 8 -16.38 11.89 -3.77
C ALA A 8 -15.15 12.38 -3.01
N LEU A 9 -15.33 13.15 -1.93
CA LEU A 9 -14.22 13.66 -1.11
C LEU A 9 -13.46 12.54 -0.40
N LEU A 10 -14.18 11.57 0.16
CA LEU A 10 -13.58 10.53 1.00
C LEU A 10 -13.15 9.29 0.21
N ALA A 11 -13.57 9.13 -1.04
CA ALA A 11 -13.18 8.01 -1.88
C ALA A 11 -11.65 7.89 -1.95
N LYS A 12 -11.13 6.75 -1.47
CA LYS A 12 -9.68 6.45 -1.41
C LYS A 12 -8.84 7.50 -0.66
N SER A 13 -9.42 8.23 0.29
CA SER A 13 -8.73 9.29 1.05
C SER A 13 -7.94 8.80 2.27
N VAL A 14 -8.19 7.56 2.73
CA VAL A 14 -7.61 7.04 3.97
C VAL A 14 -6.58 5.96 3.66
N ASP A 15 -5.30 6.32 3.71
CA ASP A 15 -4.21 5.34 3.64
C ASP A 15 -4.01 4.64 4.98
N TYR A 16 -3.79 3.32 4.93
CA TYR A 16 -3.60 2.52 6.12
C TYR A 16 -2.11 2.36 6.46
N ALA A 17 -1.71 2.95 7.58
CA ALA A 17 -0.33 2.98 8.06
C ALA A 17 -0.16 2.19 9.37
N GLY A 18 -0.69 0.95 9.45
CA GLY A 18 -0.74 0.16 10.69
C GLY A 18 0.63 -0.15 11.33
N MET A 19 1.70 -0.12 10.53
CA MET A 19 3.07 -0.38 10.99
C MET A 19 3.75 0.84 11.63
N PHE A 20 3.16 2.03 11.45
CA PHE A 20 3.71 3.28 11.93
C PHE A 20 3.06 3.68 13.27
N PRO A 21 3.73 4.51 14.09
CA PRO A 21 3.15 4.99 15.33
C PRO A 21 1.77 5.66 15.10
N PRO A 22 0.79 5.48 16.00
CA PRO A 22 0.90 4.86 17.32
C PRO A 22 0.69 3.33 17.34
N CYS A 23 0.20 2.72 16.26
CA CYS A 23 -0.16 1.31 16.24
C CYS A 23 1.07 0.39 16.28
N SER A 24 2.11 0.74 15.53
CA SER A 24 3.39 0.01 15.49
C SER A 24 3.23 -1.52 15.33
N LEU A 25 2.26 -1.94 14.51
CA LEU A 25 1.97 -3.35 14.27
C LEU A 25 3.11 -4.02 13.50
N ALA A 26 3.28 -5.32 13.72
CA ALA A 26 4.09 -6.16 12.84
C ALA A 26 3.46 -6.21 11.43
N LEU A 27 4.31 -6.42 10.41
CA LEU A 27 3.90 -6.45 9.00
C LEU A 27 2.73 -7.41 8.74
N GLU A 28 2.80 -8.63 9.28
CA GLU A 28 1.76 -9.66 9.11
C GLU A 28 0.42 -9.19 9.66
N SER A 29 0.37 -8.71 10.91
CA SER A 29 -0.86 -8.19 11.51
C SER A 29 -1.39 -6.95 10.77
N ALA A 30 -0.50 -6.09 10.28
CA ALA A 30 -0.89 -4.93 9.50
C ALA A 30 -1.53 -5.35 8.16
N LEU A 31 -0.97 -6.32 7.45
CA LEU A 31 -1.51 -6.83 6.19
C LEU A 31 -2.83 -7.57 6.40
N GLN A 32 -2.96 -8.39 7.44
CA GLN A 32 -4.22 -9.07 7.78
C GLN A 32 -5.36 -8.08 8.04
N ASN A 33 -5.08 -7.01 8.80
CA ASN A 33 -6.06 -5.94 9.02
C ASN A 33 -6.45 -5.27 7.71
N TYR A 34 -5.47 -4.93 6.88
CA TYR A 34 -5.74 -4.31 5.57
C TYR A 34 -6.57 -5.23 4.66
N ALA A 35 -6.26 -6.53 4.63
CA ALA A 35 -7.01 -7.55 3.89
C ALA A 35 -8.47 -7.67 4.37
N GLN A 36 -8.74 -7.46 5.66
CA GLN A 36 -10.11 -7.37 6.17
C GLN A 36 -10.78 -6.05 5.75
N TYR A 37 -10.07 -4.93 5.83
CA TYR A 37 -10.63 -3.60 5.53
C TYR A 37 -10.97 -3.41 4.06
N VAL A 38 -10.20 -3.99 3.12
CA VAL A 38 -10.55 -3.96 1.68
C VAL A 38 -11.84 -4.70 1.36
N ARG A 39 -12.31 -5.60 2.25
CA ARG A 39 -13.57 -6.35 2.12
C ARG A 39 -14.71 -5.79 2.98
N SER A 40 -14.43 -4.69 3.70
CA SER A 40 -15.42 -4.01 4.54
C SER A 40 -16.40 -3.19 3.68
N PRO A 41 -17.65 -2.98 4.13
CA PRO A 41 -18.56 -2.02 3.51
C PRO A 41 -17.98 -0.61 3.34
N ASP A 42 -17.00 -0.24 4.16
CA ASP A 42 -16.34 1.08 4.16
C ASP A 42 -15.06 1.14 3.30
N ALA A 43 -14.72 0.07 2.56
CA ALA A 43 -13.53 -0.02 1.72
C ALA A 43 -13.45 1.04 0.61
N TRP A 44 -14.57 1.70 0.30
CA TRP A 44 -14.62 2.82 -0.65
C TRP A 44 -13.78 4.02 -0.19
N MET A 45 -13.60 4.23 1.13
CA MET A 45 -12.74 5.28 1.68
C MET A 45 -11.26 4.87 1.76
N LEU A 46 -10.99 3.57 1.81
CA LEU A 46 -9.66 3.01 2.03
C LEU A 46 -8.78 3.14 0.79
N GLY A 47 -7.69 3.90 0.90
CA GLY A 47 -6.67 4.16 -0.11
C GLY A 47 -5.70 2.99 -0.28
N ALA A 48 -4.41 3.25 -0.03
CA ALA A 48 -3.32 2.29 -0.11
C ALA A 48 -2.80 1.86 1.26
N PHE A 49 -2.08 0.74 1.29
CA PHE A 49 -1.30 0.28 2.42
C PHE A 49 0.06 0.98 2.43
N VAL A 50 0.39 1.71 3.49
CA VAL A 50 1.69 2.39 3.61
C VAL A 50 2.75 1.38 4.05
N LEU A 51 3.79 1.21 3.24
CA LEU A 51 4.86 0.24 3.48
C LEU A 51 6.23 0.87 3.25
N SER A 52 7.17 0.66 4.19
CA SER A 52 8.57 1.02 3.96
C SER A 52 9.19 0.18 2.84
N VAL A 53 9.95 0.80 1.94
CA VAL A 53 10.67 0.14 0.83
C VAL A 53 11.48 -1.08 1.32
N GLU A 54 12.07 -0.98 2.51
CA GLU A 54 12.87 -2.05 3.12
C GLU A 54 12.08 -3.33 3.43
N GLN A 55 10.75 -3.22 3.58
CA GLN A 55 9.88 -4.31 4.01
C GLN A 55 9.09 -4.95 2.88
N PHE A 56 9.32 -4.53 1.63
CA PHE A 56 8.61 -5.09 0.48
C PHE A 56 8.88 -6.57 0.25
N GLU A 57 10.14 -7.02 0.34
CA GLU A 57 10.45 -8.45 0.17
C GLU A 57 9.77 -9.32 1.24
N ALA A 58 9.69 -8.84 2.48
CA ALA A 58 8.92 -9.51 3.52
C ALA A 58 7.42 -9.52 3.22
N ALA A 59 6.88 -8.41 2.69
CA ALA A 59 5.46 -8.29 2.34
C ALA A 59 5.08 -9.20 1.17
N ARG A 60 6.00 -9.44 0.22
CA ARG A 60 5.79 -10.34 -0.93
C ARG A 60 5.41 -11.75 -0.51
N GLN A 61 5.98 -12.24 0.59
CA GLN A 61 5.69 -13.58 1.12
C GLN A 61 4.27 -13.70 1.71
N LEU A 62 3.64 -12.57 2.00
CA LEU A 62 2.32 -12.46 2.65
C LEU A 62 1.21 -12.05 1.65
N LEU A 63 1.52 -11.97 0.35
CA LEU A 63 0.55 -11.58 -0.68
C LEU A 63 -0.54 -12.61 -0.97
N SER A 64 -0.37 -13.84 -0.46
CA SER A 64 -1.32 -14.95 -0.60
C SER A 64 -2.74 -14.63 -0.13
N GLU A 65 -2.90 -13.61 0.73
CA GLU A 65 -4.18 -13.17 1.28
C GLU A 65 -4.98 -12.22 0.35
N PHE A 66 -4.37 -11.74 -0.74
CA PHE A 66 -4.98 -10.82 -1.69
C PHE A 66 -5.44 -11.56 -2.96
N ASP A 67 -6.59 -11.13 -3.48
CA ASP A 67 -7.23 -11.73 -4.65
C ASP A 67 -7.39 -10.68 -5.77
N PRO A 68 -7.66 -11.08 -7.02
CA PRO A 68 -7.81 -10.12 -8.12
C PRO A 68 -8.94 -9.10 -7.93
N LEU A 69 -9.92 -9.39 -7.07
CA LEU A 69 -11.02 -8.46 -6.75
C LEU A 69 -10.60 -7.44 -5.69
N HIS A 70 -9.62 -7.78 -4.84
CA HIS A 70 -9.10 -6.93 -3.78
C HIS A 70 -7.56 -6.86 -3.86
N PRO A 71 -7.00 -6.18 -4.87
CA PRO A 71 -5.56 -6.07 -5.02
C PRO A 71 -4.94 -5.27 -3.87
N LEU A 72 -3.74 -5.68 -3.45
CA LEU A 72 -2.94 -4.89 -2.53
C LEU A 72 -2.40 -3.65 -3.26
N ARG A 73 -2.90 -2.48 -2.89
CA ARG A 73 -2.34 -1.18 -3.30
C ARG A 73 -1.34 -0.75 -2.25
N VAL A 74 -0.11 -0.41 -2.66
CA VAL A 74 0.94 -0.01 -1.72
C VAL A 74 1.37 1.43 -2.00
N ALA A 75 1.42 2.24 -0.94
CA ALA A 75 2.12 3.51 -0.92
C ALA A 75 3.51 3.28 -0.32
N ALA A 76 4.53 3.34 -1.17
CA ALA A 76 5.91 3.07 -0.78
C ALA A 76 6.50 4.27 -0.01
N LEU A 77 7.03 4.01 1.19
CA LEU A 77 7.78 4.99 1.96
C LEU A 77 9.28 4.71 1.80
N GLY A 78 9.98 5.62 1.10
CA GLY A 78 11.42 5.53 0.94
C GLY A 78 12.18 5.76 2.26
N PRO A 79 13.45 5.30 2.34
CA PRO A 79 14.28 5.49 3.52
C PRO A 79 14.44 6.98 3.82
N LYS A 80 14.61 7.31 5.11
CA LYS A 80 14.92 8.68 5.54
C LYS A 80 16.33 9.03 5.07
N THR A 81 16.44 9.61 3.88
CA THR A 81 17.70 10.05 3.29
C THR A 81 17.85 11.57 3.46
N ALA A 82 19.07 12.02 3.72
CA ALA A 82 19.38 13.45 3.82
C ALA A 82 19.53 14.11 2.43
N ASN A 83 19.57 13.30 1.36
CA ASN A 83 19.79 13.75 -0.01
C ASN A 83 18.70 13.19 -0.94
N ALA A 84 18.13 14.06 -1.77
CA ALA A 84 17.10 13.73 -2.75
C ALA A 84 17.57 12.70 -3.79
N ASP A 85 18.85 12.75 -4.20
CA ASP A 85 19.40 11.81 -5.19
C ASP A 85 19.42 10.37 -4.65
N ALA A 86 19.77 10.21 -3.36
CA ALA A 86 19.78 8.91 -2.70
C ALA A 86 18.36 8.37 -2.45
N PHE A 87 17.36 9.25 -2.32
CA PHE A 87 15.95 8.85 -2.30
C PHE A 87 15.51 8.31 -3.66
N LEU A 88 15.82 9.04 -4.75
CA LEU A 88 15.44 8.64 -6.10
C LEU A 88 16.08 7.30 -6.50
N GLU A 89 17.37 7.10 -6.19
CA GLU A 89 18.06 5.83 -6.47
C GLU A 89 17.44 4.66 -5.67
N ALA A 90 17.05 4.89 -4.41
CA ALA A 90 16.35 3.89 -3.61
C ALA A 90 14.95 3.56 -4.16
N VAL A 91 14.25 4.56 -4.71
CA VAL A 91 12.93 4.40 -5.35
C VAL A 91 13.06 3.66 -6.68
N GLU A 92 14.02 4.00 -7.55
CA GLU A 92 14.26 3.28 -8.81
C GLU A 92 14.67 1.82 -8.59
N LYS A 93 15.49 1.56 -7.56
CA LYS A 93 15.85 0.19 -7.17
C LYS A 93 14.65 -0.60 -6.65
N ALA A 94 13.72 0.07 -5.97
CA ALA A 94 12.48 -0.55 -5.55
C ALA A 94 11.58 -0.84 -6.76
N ASP A 95 11.39 0.13 -7.65
CA ASP A 95 10.55 0.00 -8.87
C ASP A 95 11.02 -1.15 -9.77
N THR A 96 12.32 -1.24 -10.02
CA THR A 96 12.92 -2.35 -10.80
C THR A 96 12.75 -3.72 -10.12
N ALA A 97 12.74 -3.78 -8.79
CA ALA A 97 12.43 -5.01 -8.06
C ALA A 97 10.95 -5.44 -8.21
N PHE A 98 10.03 -4.50 -8.45
CA PHE A 98 8.61 -4.79 -8.72
C PHE A 98 8.34 -5.17 -10.17
N LEU A 99 8.90 -4.44 -11.14
CA LEU A 99 8.63 -4.66 -12.57
C LEU A 99 9.24 -5.96 -13.11
N THR A 100 10.26 -6.52 -12.47
CA THR A 100 10.81 -7.83 -12.87
C THR A 100 9.93 -9.01 -12.42
N GLY A 101 8.82 -8.76 -11.71
CA GLY A 101 7.93 -9.79 -11.14
C GLY A 101 6.45 -9.70 -11.53
N GLY A 102 6.02 -8.75 -12.36
CA GLY A 102 4.61 -8.57 -12.72
C GLY A 102 4.46 -8.13 -14.17
N GLY A 103 3.82 -8.97 -14.98
CA GLY A 103 3.53 -8.69 -16.37
C GLY A 103 2.75 -7.39 -16.56
N GLU A 104 3.20 -6.64 -17.58
CA GLU A 104 2.45 -5.73 -18.45
C GLU A 104 1.04 -5.37 -17.94
N ILE A 105 0.94 -4.26 -17.21
CA ILE A 105 -0.34 -3.65 -16.88
C ILE A 105 -0.56 -2.52 -17.89
N ASP A 106 -1.44 -2.83 -18.84
CA ASP A 106 -1.93 -1.95 -19.89
C ASP A 106 -2.66 -0.75 -19.26
N PHE A 107 -2.20 0.48 -19.53
CA PHE A 107 -2.95 1.70 -19.22
C PHE A 107 -3.75 2.09 -20.46
N GLY A 108 -5.00 1.64 -20.51
CA GLY A 108 -6.02 2.04 -21.48
C GLY A 108 -7.32 2.45 -20.82
#